data_AF-A0A9E4E6Y5-F1
#
_entry.id   AF-A0A9E4E6Y5-F1
#
_cell.length_a   1.000
_cell.length_b   1.000
_cell.length_c   1.000
_cell.angle_alpha   90.00
_cell.angle_beta   90.00
_cell.angle_gamma   90.00
#
_symmetry.space_group_name_H-M   'P 1'
#
loop_
_entity.id
_entity.type
_entity.pdbx_description
1 polymer ?
#
loop_
_entity_poly.entity_id
_entity_poly.type
_entity_poly.pdbx_seq_one_letter_code
_entity_poly.pdbx_strand_id
1 'polypeptide(L)'
;MKNREIKYYPTTLQWILGGIVCLLLVAGLCYLWYNHSIAPYKQEVADTAEIVRQWKKNQKADPKNVVEDKTNTSAENITQTLEKPITQTDPGLVTKDTDSSEPEDVLLETPLPENTDAATVSPYGFGPYPKIPEGYPLRPSWTRLEVLQEKFGDDFCKRMELMGRVLIKLYNQGDTSFTAGIFNNGLILPIYPNVAYVHQEAEFAQIPVGYLLEVMFRRQTRSKSGMAKYLPVLRYVVFLMGLILLHF
;
A
#
# COMPACT_ATOMS: atom_id res chain seq x y z
N MET A 1 -40.33 -35.47 -52.89
CA MET A 1 -39.37 -35.06 -51.82
C MET A 1 -37.97 -35.18 -52.38
N LYS A 2 -37.28 -34.06 -52.58
CA LYS A 2 -35.99 -33.99 -53.29
C LYS A 2 -34.87 -34.04 -52.25
N ASN A 3 -34.16 -35.18 -52.15
CA ASN A 3 -32.97 -35.33 -51.31
C ASN A 3 -31.92 -34.31 -51.77
N ARG A 4 -31.56 -33.37 -50.89
CA ARG A 4 -30.42 -32.49 -51.12
C ARG A 4 -29.18 -33.21 -50.64
N GLU A 5 -28.33 -33.62 -51.57
CA GLU A 5 -27.00 -34.11 -51.24
C GLU A 5 -26.15 -32.94 -50.75
N ILE A 6 -25.74 -33.01 -49.47
CA ILE A 6 -24.83 -32.04 -48.87
C ILE A 6 -23.42 -32.40 -49.34
N LYS A 7 -22.89 -31.62 -50.30
CA LYS A 7 -21.49 -31.73 -50.71
C LYS A 7 -20.60 -31.13 -49.62
N TYR A 8 -19.96 -31.99 -48.83
CA TYR A 8 -18.94 -31.57 -47.89
C TYR A 8 -17.64 -31.27 -48.64
N TYR A 9 -17.14 -30.03 -48.52
CA TYR A 9 -15.87 -29.64 -49.11
C TYR A 9 -14.72 -30.17 -48.22
N PRO A 10 -13.83 -31.04 -48.73
CA PRO A 10 -12.80 -31.70 -47.92
C PRO A 10 -11.76 -30.75 -47.32
N THR A 11 -11.68 -29.51 -47.83
CA THR A 11 -10.74 -28.50 -47.38
C THR A 11 -11.08 -27.96 -45.99
N THR A 12 -12.35 -27.77 -45.63
CA THR A 12 -12.73 -27.18 -44.33
C THR A 12 -12.40 -28.09 -43.14
N LEU A 13 -12.43 -29.42 -43.35
CA LEU A 13 -12.13 -30.39 -42.30
C LEU A 13 -10.65 -30.35 -41.88
N GLN A 14 -9.73 -30.13 -42.84
CA GLN A 14 -8.30 -30.05 -42.57
C GLN A 14 -7.94 -28.83 -41.71
N TRP A 15 -8.61 -27.69 -41.96
CA TRP A 15 -8.42 -26.46 -41.17
C TRP A 15 -8.92 -26.60 -39.73
N ILE A 16 -10.09 -27.22 -39.55
CA ILE A 16 -10.64 -27.48 -38.21
C ILE A 16 -9.70 -28.39 -37.41
N LEU A 17 -9.18 -29.45 -38.05
CA LEU A 17 -8.25 -30.36 -37.39
C LEU A 17 -6.93 -29.65 -37.01
N GLY A 18 -6.40 -28.80 -37.88
CA GLY A 18 -5.21 -27.99 -37.60
C GLY A 18 -5.42 -27.03 -36.42
N GLY A 19 -6.58 -26.38 -36.35
CA GLY A 19 -6.95 -25.50 -35.23
C GLY A 19 -7.00 -26.23 -33.89
N ILE A 20 -7.59 -27.43 -33.86
CA ILE A 20 -7.66 -28.26 -32.64
C ILE A 20 -6.26 -28.65 -32.16
N VAL A 21 -5.38 -29.10 -33.08
CA VAL A 21 -4.00 -29.47 -32.73
C VAL A 21 -3.21 -28.27 -32.19
N CYS A 22 -3.36 -27.09 -32.82
CA CYS A 22 -2.73 -25.86 -32.34
C CYS A 22 -3.19 -25.49 -30.93
N LEU A 23 -4.49 -25.59 -30.65
CA LEU A 23 -5.07 -25.29 -29.34
C LEU A 23 -4.52 -26.22 -28.26
N LEU A 24 -4.38 -27.52 -28.55
CA LEU A 24 -3.78 -28.49 -27.62
C LEU A 24 -2.31 -28.18 -27.32
N LEU A 25 -1.53 -27.75 -28.32
CA LEU A 25 -0.14 -27.35 -28.11
C LEU A 25 -0.02 -26.11 -27.22
N VAL A 26 -0.85 -25.09 -27.45
CA VAL A 26 -0.87 -23.87 -26.63
C VAL A 26 -1.29 -24.20 -25.20
N ALA A 27 -2.33 -25.03 -25.02
CA ALA A 27 -2.77 -25.47 -23.70
C ALA A 27 -1.66 -26.24 -22.95
N GLY A 28 -0.96 -27.14 -23.64
CA GLY A 28 0.19 -27.87 -23.08
C GLY A 28 1.33 -26.95 -22.66
N LEU A 29 1.65 -25.95 -23.48
CA LEU A 29 2.70 -24.98 -23.18
C LEU A 29 2.33 -24.09 -21.98
N CYS A 30 1.08 -23.63 -21.90
CA CYS A 30 0.56 -22.90 -20.74
C CYS A 30 0.60 -23.74 -19.47
N TYR A 31 0.24 -25.02 -19.55
CA TYR A 31 0.30 -25.94 -18.41
C TYR A 31 1.75 -26.16 -17.93
N LEU A 32 2.68 -26.36 -18.86
CA LEU A 32 4.10 -26.55 -18.54
C LEU A 32 4.69 -25.29 -17.89
N TRP A 33 4.40 -24.11 -18.46
CA TRP A 33 4.82 -22.83 -17.90
C TRP A 33 4.25 -22.60 -16.50
N TYR A 34 2.95 -22.85 -16.30
CA TYR A 34 2.30 -22.74 -14.99
C TYR A 34 2.98 -23.64 -13.94
N ASN A 35 3.25 -24.91 -14.29
CA ASN A 35 3.89 -25.83 -13.36
C ASN A 35 5.34 -25.41 -13.03
N HIS A 36 6.08 -24.91 -14.02
CA HIS A 36 7.43 -24.40 -13.82
C HIS A 36 7.45 -23.12 -12.96
N SER A 37 6.54 -22.19 -13.19
CA SER A 37 6.43 -20.95 -12.41
C SER A 37 5.98 -21.18 -10.96
N ILE A 38 5.27 -22.27 -10.68
CA ILE A 38 4.78 -22.60 -9.32
C ILE A 38 5.74 -23.50 -8.55
N ALA A 39 6.67 -24.18 -9.22
CA ALA A 39 7.69 -25.01 -8.58
C ALA A 39 8.43 -24.30 -7.41
N PRO A 40 8.93 -23.05 -7.52
CA PRO A 40 9.63 -22.40 -6.41
C PRO A 40 8.70 -22.08 -5.22
N TYR A 41 7.46 -21.67 -5.47
CA TYR A 41 6.50 -21.34 -4.41
C TYR A 41 6.10 -22.56 -3.56
N LYS A 42 6.09 -23.76 -4.16
CA LYS A 42 5.77 -24.99 -3.40
C LYS A 42 6.84 -25.32 -2.36
N GLN A 43 8.09 -24.95 -2.59
CA GLN A 43 9.18 -25.16 -1.63
C GLN A 43 9.05 -24.18 -0.46
N GLU A 44 8.82 -22.89 -0.74
CA GLU A 44 8.64 -21.87 0.31
C GLU A 44 7.44 -22.16 1.23
N VAL A 45 6.35 -22.73 0.69
CA VAL A 45 5.18 -23.13 1.48
C VAL A 45 5.49 -24.37 2.34
N ALA A 46 6.27 -25.32 1.84
CA ALA A 46 6.67 -26.50 2.61
C ALA A 46 7.61 -26.13 3.77
N ASP A 47 8.58 -25.25 3.51
CA ASP A 47 9.52 -24.76 4.52
C ASP A 47 8.80 -23.96 5.62
N THR A 48 7.85 -23.11 5.23
CA THR A 48 7.02 -22.36 6.18
C THR A 48 6.16 -23.29 7.05
N ALA A 49 5.62 -24.37 6.46
CA ALA A 49 4.86 -25.36 7.21
C ALA A 49 5.71 -26.13 8.24
N GLU A 50 6.99 -26.39 7.94
CA GLU A 50 7.91 -26.99 8.89
C GLU A 50 8.26 -26.03 10.04
N ILE A 51 8.54 -24.77 9.75
CA ILE A 51 8.80 -23.72 10.77
C ILE A 51 7.61 -23.59 11.73
N VAL A 52 6.38 -23.53 11.20
CA VAL A 52 5.16 -23.45 12.03
C VAL A 52 5.00 -24.71 12.90
N ARG A 53 5.33 -25.90 12.37
CA ARG A 53 5.26 -27.15 13.12
C ARG A 53 6.31 -27.21 14.23
N GLN A 54 7.52 -26.73 14.00
CA GLN A 54 8.57 -26.64 15.01
C GLN A 54 8.20 -25.64 16.11
N TRP A 55 7.72 -24.46 15.74
CA TRP A 55 7.25 -23.44 16.69
C TRP A 55 6.13 -23.99 17.60
N LYS A 56 5.16 -24.71 17.03
CA LYS A 56 4.06 -25.32 17.78
C LYS A 56 4.51 -26.45 18.72
N LYS A 57 5.60 -27.16 18.40
CA LYS A 57 6.20 -28.16 19.31
C LYS A 57 6.89 -27.48 20.49
N ASN A 58 7.67 -26.44 20.22
CA ASN A 58 8.38 -25.68 21.26
C ASN A 58 7.41 -25.01 22.23
N GLN A 59 6.29 -24.48 21.74
CA GLN A 59 5.26 -23.87 22.60
C GLN A 59 4.52 -24.88 23.50
N LYS A 60 4.45 -26.15 23.10
CA LYS A 60 3.80 -27.20 23.90
C LYS A 60 4.73 -27.86 24.93
N ALA A 61 6.03 -27.63 24.84
CA ALA A 61 7.02 -28.23 25.73
C ALA A 61 7.21 -27.47 27.05
N ASP A 62 6.67 -26.25 27.19
CA ASP A 62 6.74 -25.45 28.43
C ASP A 62 5.37 -25.28 29.13
N PRO A 63 4.87 -26.31 29.83
CA PRO A 63 4.00 -26.08 30.96
C PRO A 63 4.60 -26.71 32.24
N LYS A 64 4.75 -25.86 33.28
CA LYS A 64 5.23 -26.14 34.65
C LYS A 64 6.74 -26.14 34.86
N ASN A 65 7.28 -24.95 35.17
CA ASN A 65 7.90 -24.69 36.47
C ASN A 65 8.33 -23.21 36.53
N VAL A 66 7.38 -22.31 36.75
CA VAL A 66 7.70 -21.04 37.41
C VAL A 66 6.86 -21.02 38.68
N VAL A 67 7.56 -21.41 39.73
CA VAL A 67 7.13 -21.40 41.12
C VAL A 67 6.73 -19.98 41.50
N GLU A 68 5.66 -19.90 42.29
CA GLU A 68 5.24 -18.71 43.01
C GLU A 68 6.44 -18.02 43.66
N ASP A 69 6.64 -16.73 43.38
CA ASP A 69 7.09 -15.88 44.46
C ASP A 69 6.29 -14.58 44.48
N LYS A 70 5.65 -14.42 45.63
CA LYS A 70 4.66 -13.42 45.98
C LYS A 70 5.38 -12.48 46.93
N THR A 71 5.68 -11.26 46.53
CA THR A 71 5.98 -10.21 47.52
C THR A 71 5.47 -8.86 47.05
N ASN A 72 4.48 -8.39 47.81
CA ASN A 72 3.91 -7.05 47.83
C ASN A 72 5.00 -5.97 47.96
N THR A 73 4.82 -4.79 47.37
CA THR A 73 5.23 -3.44 47.85
C THR A 73 4.83 -2.47 46.73
N SER A 74 3.69 -1.80 46.83
CA SER A 74 3.44 -0.51 47.51
C SER A 74 3.23 0.56 46.44
N ALA A 75 2.00 1.08 46.43
CA ALA A 75 1.62 2.23 45.64
C ALA A 75 2.30 3.48 46.24
N GLU A 76 3.17 4.12 45.45
CA GLU A 76 3.62 5.47 45.75
C GLU A 76 3.23 6.41 44.61
N ASN A 77 2.16 7.14 44.92
CA ASN A 77 1.77 8.46 44.45
C ASN A 77 2.94 9.30 43.91
N ILE A 78 2.91 9.67 42.63
CA ILE A 78 3.66 10.83 42.13
C ILE A 78 2.67 11.75 41.39
N THR A 79 2.08 12.63 42.18
CA THR A 79 1.58 13.93 41.71
C THR A 79 2.81 14.83 41.52
N GLN A 80 3.10 15.27 40.30
CA GLN A 80 3.94 16.45 40.08
C GLN A 80 3.39 17.34 38.96
N THR A 81 2.68 18.36 39.43
CA THR A 81 2.56 19.71 38.89
C THR A 81 3.87 20.23 38.31
N LEU A 82 3.83 20.74 37.08
CA LEU A 82 4.68 21.87 36.68
C LEU A 82 3.99 22.68 35.57
N GLU A 83 3.15 23.62 35.98
CA GLU A 83 2.97 24.87 35.22
C GLU A 83 4.28 25.65 35.32
N LYS A 84 4.81 26.11 34.18
CA LYS A 84 5.58 27.35 34.16
C LYS A 84 5.30 28.16 32.90
N PRO A 85 5.27 29.50 33.02
CA PRO A 85 4.59 30.41 32.12
C PRO A 85 5.48 30.96 31.00
N ILE A 86 4.76 31.50 30.03
CA ILE A 86 5.16 32.24 28.83
C ILE A 86 6.02 33.46 29.20
N THR A 87 7.16 33.63 28.51
CA THR A 87 7.86 34.92 28.41
C THR A 87 7.82 35.36 26.96
N GLN A 88 7.10 36.47 26.72
CA GLN A 88 7.15 37.26 25.49
C GLN A 88 8.46 38.06 25.44
N THR A 89 9.15 38.04 24.30
CA THR A 89 10.01 39.15 23.86
C THR A 89 10.02 39.19 22.33
N ASP A 90 9.46 40.27 21.80
CA ASP A 90 9.69 40.90 20.49
C ASP A 90 10.26 42.31 20.83
N PRO A 91 10.84 43.16 19.93
CA PRO A 91 10.94 43.08 18.47
C PRO A 91 12.31 43.49 17.87
N GLY A 92 12.50 43.31 16.55
CA GLY A 92 13.70 43.80 15.86
C GLY A 92 13.63 43.76 14.33
N LEU A 93 13.14 44.86 13.75
CA LEU A 93 12.97 45.19 12.34
C LEU A 93 14.28 45.64 11.67
N VAL A 94 14.69 45.04 10.54
CA VAL A 94 15.60 45.68 9.56
C VAL A 94 15.26 45.23 8.12
N THR A 95 14.84 46.22 7.33
CA THR A 95 14.59 46.23 5.89
C THR A 95 15.90 46.25 5.09
N LYS A 96 15.98 45.54 3.95
CA LYS A 96 16.83 45.97 2.82
C LYS A 96 16.36 45.40 1.48
N ASP A 97 15.78 46.27 0.66
CA ASP A 97 15.49 46.06 -0.75
C ASP A 97 16.79 45.90 -1.55
N THR A 98 16.83 44.98 -2.52
CA THR A 98 17.72 45.09 -3.68
C THR A 98 17.06 44.46 -4.89
N ASP A 99 16.71 45.34 -5.82
CA ASP A 99 16.21 45.11 -7.17
C ASP A 99 17.37 44.62 -8.06
N SER A 100 17.20 43.51 -8.77
CA SER A 100 18.07 43.16 -9.91
C SER A 100 17.34 42.21 -10.85
N SER A 101 16.96 42.73 -12.00
CA SER A 101 16.35 42.02 -13.13
C SER A 101 17.42 41.49 -14.06
N GLU A 102 17.41 40.20 -14.39
CA GLU A 102 17.83 39.65 -15.69
C GLU A 102 17.21 38.23 -15.87
N PRO A 103 16.76 37.84 -17.08
CA PRO A 103 16.01 36.61 -17.28
C PRO A 103 16.92 35.48 -17.77
N GLU A 104 17.13 34.47 -16.92
CA GLU A 104 17.63 33.17 -17.36
C GLU A 104 16.55 32.10 -17.20
N ASP A 105 16.33 31.38 -18.30
CA ASP A 105 15.40 30.28 -18.48
C ASP A 105 15.87 29.06 -17.67
N VAL A 106 15.49 29.02 -16.39
CA VAL A 106 15.85 27.95 -15.45
C VAL A 106 14.58 27.29 -14.92
N LEU A 107 14.50 25.97 -15.10
CA LEU A 107 13.49 25.05 -14.56
C LEU A 107 13.03 25.48 -13.16
N LEU A 108 11.74 25.85 -13.07
CA LEU A 108 11.02 26.30 -11.87
C LEU A 108 11.10 25.29 -10.70
N GLU A 109 12.20 25.30 -9.96
CA GLU A 109 12.15 25.06 -8.52
C GLU A 109 11.53 26.30 -7.89
N THR A 110 10.21 26.29 -7.74
CA THR A 110 9.49 27.37 -7.04
C THR A 110 10.09 27.49 -5.62
N PRO A 111 10.75 28.61 -5.27
CA PRO A 111 11.27 28.79 -3.93
C PRO A 111 10.10 28.71 -2.96
N LEU A 112 10.20 27.80 -1.98
CA LEU A 112 9.23 27.75 -0.90
C LEU A 112 9.22 29.12 -0.22
N PRO A 113 8.06 29.75 -0.02
CA PRO A 113 7.99 31.04 0.68
C PRO A 113 8.62 30.87 2.06
N GLU A 114 9.69 31.61 2.29
CA GLU A 114 10.41 31.67 3.55
C GLU A 114 9.48 32.32 4.60
N ASN A 115 9.13 31.49 5.59
CA ASN A 115 8.33 31.75 6.79
C ASN A 115 7.95 33.21 7.07
N THR A 116 6.68 33.54 6.81
CA THR A 116 6.00 34.58 7.59
C THR A 116 5.35 33.88 8.78
N ASP A 117 5.85 34.14 10.00
CA ASP A 117 5.45 33.52 11.28
C ASP A 117 4.00 33.77 11.72
N ALA A 118 3.10 34.14 10.81
CA ALA A 118 1.68 34.08 11.07
C ALA A 118 1.29 32.61 11.21
N ALA A 119 1.06 32.17 12.46
CA ALA A 119 0.65 30.82 12.76
C ALA A 119 -0.66 30.48 12.03
N THR A 120 -0.55 29.89 10.84
CA THR A 120 -1.71 29.48 10.05
C THR A 120 -2.49 28.42 10.84
N VAL A 121 -3.78 28.64 11.00
CA VAL A 121 -4.69 27.73 11.69
C VAL A 121 -5.24 26.73 10.69
N SER A 122 -5.36 25.46 11.09
CA SER A 122 -6.00 24.42 10.31
C SER A 122 -7.42 24.80 9.89
N PRO A 123 -7.81 24.63 8.61
CA PRO A 123 -9.20 24.79 8.19
C PRO A 123 -10.11 23.66 8.71
N TYR A 124 -9.55 22.58 9.27
CA TYR A 124 -10.29 21.40 9.73
C TYR A 124 -10.52 21.34 11.24
N GLY A 125 -10.13 22.40 11.98
CA GLY A 125 -10.32 22.48 13.43
C GLY A 125 -9.26 21.74 14.26
N PHE A 126 -8.12 21.37 13.68
CA PHE A 126 -7.00 20.75 14.41
C PHE A 126 -6.09 21.76 15.15
N GLY A 127 -6.42 23.05 15.09
CA GLY A 127 -5.65 24.13 15.71
C GLY A 127 -4.44 24.58 14.86
N PRO A 128 -3.51 25.35 15.46
CA PRO A 128 -2.29 25.81 14.79
C PRO A 128 -1.44 24.64 14.27
N TYR A 129 -0.77 24.81 13.13
CA TYR A 129 0.15 23.80 12.62
C TYR A 129 1.34 23.58 13.57
N PRO A 130 1.78 22.32 13.79
CA PRO A 130 2.95 22.06 14.62
C PRO A 130 4.22 22.59 13.95
N LYS A 131 5.20 23.03 14.74
CA LYS A 131 6.53 23.39 14.23
C LYS A 131 7.18 22.16 13.60
N ILE A 132 7.62 22.30 12.35
CA ILE A 132 8.29 21.25 11.60
C ILE A 132 9.75 21.19 12.09
N PRO A 133 10.23 20.05 12.60
CA PRO A 133 11.62 19.92 13.03
C PRO A 133 12.57 19.98 11.84
N GLU A 134 13.77 20.49 12.08
CA GLU A 134 14.84 20.48 11.08
C GLU A 134 15.19 19.03 10.71
N GLY A 135 15.35 18.75 9.41
CA GLY A 135 15.61 17.40 8.91
C GLY A 135 14.40 16.46 8.83
N TYR A 136 13.18 16.97 9.03
CA TYR A 136 11.97 16.16 8.85
C TYR A 136 11.85 15.65 7.40
N PRO A 137 11.79 14.33 7.16
CA PRO A 137 11.95 13.76 5.82
C PRO A 137 10.72 13.90 4.93
N LEU A 138 9.55 14.21 5.50
CA LEU A 138 8.27 14.26 4.77
C LEU A 138 7.83 15.70 4.56
N ARG A 139 7.36 16.02 3.36
CA ARG A 139 6.75 17.34 3.11
C ARG A 139 5.34 17.37 3.72
N PRO A 140 5.01 18.30 4.64
CA PRO A 140 3.68 18.36 5.24
C PRO A 140 2.60 18.66 4.19
N SER A 141 1.45 18.01 4.31
CA SER A 141 0.35 18.10 3.33
C SER A 141 -0.22 19.51 3.19
N TRP A 142 -0.23 20.31 4.27
CA TRP A 142 -0.73 21.68 4.25
C TRP A 142 0.13 22.66 3.45
N THR A 143 1.37 22.30 3.08
CA THR A 143 2.19 23.11 2.15
C THR A 143 1.67 23.06 0.71
N ARG A 144 0.77 22.14 0.40
CA ARG A 144 0.17 21.94 -0.93
C ARG A 144 -1.34 21.76 -0.84
N LEU A 145 -1.97 22.42 0.14
CA LEU A 145 -3.37 22.18 0.48
C LEU A 145 -4.29 22.41 -0.73
N GLU A 146 -4.12 23.53 -1.44
CA GLU A 146 -4.93 23.91 -2.60
C GLU A 146 -4.93 22.81 -3.68
N VAL A 147 -3.73 22.33 -4.06
CA VAL A 147 -3.55 21.29 -5.09
C VAL A 147 -4.14 19.95 -4.65
N LEU A 148 -3.97 19.59 -3.37
CA LEU A 148 -4.52 18.34 -2.84
C LEU A 148 -6.05 18.40 -2.70
N GLN A 149 -6.58 19.57 -2.34
CA GLN A 149 -8.01 19.80 -2.16
C GLN A 149 -8.74 19.70 -3.50
N GLU A 150 -8.22 20.34 -4.54
CA GLU A 150 -8.77 20.25 -5.91
C GLU A 150 -8.80 18.80 -6.41
N LYS A 151 -7.73 18.04 -6.15
CA LYS A 151 -7.56 16.69 -6.71
C LYS A 151 -8.28 15.58 -5.95
N PHE A 152 -8.37 15.68 -4.62
CA PHE A 152 -8.79 14.57 -3.76
C PHE A 152 -9.94 14.92 -2.80
N GLY A 153 -10.31 16.20 -2.68
CA GLY A 153 -11.37 16.67 -1.80
C GLY A 153 -10.97 16.84 -0.33
N ASP A 154 -11.89 17.44 0.44
CA ASP A 154 -11.65 17.87 1.83
C ASP A 154 -11.40 16.72 2.79
N ASP A 155 -12.16 15.62 2.68
CA ASP A 155 -12.02 14.46 3.57
C ASP A 155 -10.64 13.79 3.44
N PHE A 156 -10.07 13.80 2.24
CA PHE A 156 -8.72 13.33 2.02
C PHE A 156 -7.70 14.26 2.66
N CYS A 157 -7.83 15.57 2.41
CA CYS A 157 -6.92 16.58 2.96
C CYS A 157 -6.94 16.62 4.50
N LYS A 158 -8.12 16.49 5.10
CA LYS A 158 -8.30 16.38 6.56
C LYS A 158 -7.54 15.19 7.14
N ARG A 159 -7.63 14.02 6.51
CA ARG A 159 -6.90 12.80 6.94
C ARG A 159 -5.39 12.96 6.75
N MET A 160 -4.95 13.54 5.63
CA MET A 160 -3.53 13.78 5.35
C MET A 160 -2.92 14.81 6.31
N GLU A 161 -3.65 15.87 6.67
CA GLU A 161 -3.22 16.84 7.67
C GLU A 161 -3.07 16.18 9.04
N LEU A 162 -4.09 15.45 9.50
CA LEU A 162 -4.02 14.75 10.79
C LEU A 162 -2.85 13.76 10.83
N MET A 163 -2.62 13.03 9.73
CA MET A 163 -1.47 12.14 9.58
C MET A 163 -0.14 12.88 9.68
N GLY A 164 0.02 13.99 8.94
CA GLY A 164 1.23 14.82 9.02
C GLY A 164 1.48 15.35 10.43
N ARG A 165 0.44 15.81 11.13
CA ARG A 165 0.54 16.27 12.53
C ARG A 165 1.02 15.18 13.48
N VAL A 166 0.48 13.97 13.37
CA VAL A 166 0.88 12.84 14.21
C VAL A 166 2.33 12.45 13.93
N LEU A 167 2.74 12.36 12.67
CA LEU A 167 4.11 11.99 12.31
C LEU A 167 5.14 13.06 12.74
N ILE A 168 4.82 14.35 12.62
CA ILE A 168 5.68 15.42 13.15
C ILE A 168 5.78 15.34 14.67
N LYS A 169 4.67 15.07 15.37
CA LYS A 169 4.68 14.88 16.82
C LYS A 169 5.56 13.70 17.23
N LEU A 170 5.47 12.57 16.52
CA LEU A 170 6.28 11.38 16.76
C LEU A 170 7.78 11.66 16.55
N TYR A 171 8.11 12.41 15.49
CA TYR A 171 9.48 12.86 15.23
C TYR A 171 10.03 13.75 16.34
N ASN A 172 9.24 14.73 16.82
CA ASN A 172 9.62 15.59 17.95
C ASN A 172 9.79 14.82 19.28
N GLN A 173 9.24 13.60 19.38
CA GLN A 173 9.44 12.69 20.52
C GLN A 173 10.69 11.82 20.39
N GLY A 174 11.45 11.97 19.30
CA GLY A 174 12.69 11.24 19.04
C GLY A 174 12.54 9.97 18.21
N ASP A 175 11.32 9.61 17.78
CA ASP A 175 11.16 8.51 16.84
C ASP A 175 11.23 9.03 15.41
N THR A 176 12.39 8.86 14.80
CA THR A 176 12.71 9.31 13.44
C THR A 176 12.81 8.16 12.44
N SER A 177 12.39 6.96 12.84
CA SER A 177 12.67 5.71 12.09
C SER A 177 11.58 5.34 11.07
N PHE A 178 10.48 6.09 11.02
CA PHE A 178 9.38 5.86 10.09
C PHE A 178 9.64 6.46 8.70
N THR A 179 9.07 5.84 7.66
CA THR A 179 9.18 6.29 6.26
C THR A 179 7.89 6.93 5.74
N ALA A 180 6.74 6.61 6.35
CA ALA A 180 5.43 7.13 5.96
C ALA A 180 4.43 6.92 7.11
N GLY A 181 3.16 7.24 6.86
CA GLY A 181 2.04 6.86 7.72
C GLY A 181 0.89 6.29 6.89
N ILE A 182 0.04 5.50 7.54
CA ILE A 182 -1.23 5.04 6.97
C ILE A 182 -2.38 5.39 7.90
N PHE A 183 -3.48 5.85 7.33
CA PHE A 183 -4.73 6.09 8.06
C PHE A 183 -5.62 4.85 7.99
N ASN A 184 -5.98 4.28 9.13
CA ASN A 184 -6.83 3.10 9.23
C ASN A 184 -7.83 3.25 10.39
N ASN A 185 -9.13 3.28 10.08
CA ASN A 185 -10.22 3.32 11.07
C ASN A 185 -10.06 4.43 12.14
N GLY A 186 -9.66 5.63 11.75
CA GLY A 186 -9.47 6.75 12.68
C GLY A 186 -8.11 6.76 13.38
N LEU A 187 -7.29 5.73 13.20
CA LEU A 187 -5.93 5.65 13.71
C LEU A 187 -4.92 6.01 12.62
N ILE A 188 -3.83 6.64 13.03
CA ILE A 188 -2.66 6.87 12.19
C ILE A 188 -1.57 5.96 12.66
N LEU A 189 -1.12 5.09 11.76
CA LEU A 189 -0.06 4.13 12.03
C LEU A 189 1.19 4.58 11.27
N PRO A 190 2.29 4.92 11.95
CA PRO A 190 3.57 5.14 11.29
C PRO A 190 4.03 3.85 10.62
N ILE A 191 4.65 3.96 9.45
CA ILE A 191 5.19 2.84 8.67
C ILE A 191 6.70 2.81 8.91
N TYR A 192 7.19 1.72 9.50
CA TYR A 192 8.62 1.49 9.71
C TYR A 192 9.21 0.57 8.65
N PRO A 193 10.48 0.73 8.29
CA PRO A 193 11.17 -0.22 7.43
C PRO A 193 11.23 -1.59 8.12
N ASN A 194 11.14 -2.67 7.33
CA ASN A 194 11.20 -4.05 7.81
C ASN A 194 10.09 -4.47 8.80
N VAL A 195 8.99 -3.71 8.89
CA VAL A 195 7.82 -4.08 9.70
C VAL A 195 6.64 -4.45 8.80
N ALA A 196 6.08 -5.65 9.00
CA ALA A 196 4.89 -6.11 8.30
C ALA A 196 3.63 -5.78 9.13
N TYR A 197 2.75 -4.97 8.55
CA TYR A 197 1.45 -4.64 9.17
C TYR A 197 0.40 -5.63 8.67
N VAL A 198 -0.20 -6.39 9.59
CA VAL A 198 -1.28 -7.32 9.27
C VAL A 198 -2.61 -6.62 9.50
N HIS A 199 -3.36 -6.42 8.42
CA HIS A 199 -4.75 -5.98 8.54
C HIS A 199 -5.62 -7.19 8.90
N GLN A 200 -6.03 -7.27 10.16
CA GLN A 200 -6.96 -8.30 10.59
C GLN A 200 -8.38 -7.82 10.31
N GLU A 201 -8.96 -8.28 9.20
CA GLU A 201 -10.40 -8.17 8.99
C GLU A 201 -11.09 -9.00 10.09
N ALA A 202 -11.90 -8.36 10.93
CA ALA A 202 -12.55 -8.99 12.07
C ALA A 202 -13.56 -10.11 11.71
N GLU A 203 -13.72 -10.45 10.42
CA GLU A 203 -14.66 -11.47 9.94
C GLU A 203 -14.21 -12.92 10.16
N PHE A 204 -12.99 -13.18 10.65
CA PHE A 204 -12.54 -14.56 10.86
C PHE A 204 -13.11 -15.27 12.10
N ALA A 205 -13.95 -14.61 12.91
CA ALA A 205 -14.44 -15.20 14.15
C ALA A 205 -15.50 -16.32 13.98
N GLN A 206 -16.03 -16.57 12.78
CA GLN A 206 -17.07 -17.59 12.57
C GLN A 206 -16.92 -18.43 11.29
N ILE A 207 -15.74 -18.46 10.67
CA ILE A 207 -15.54 -19.31 9.48
C ILE A 207 -15.12 -20.71 9.95
N PRO A 208 -15.97 -21.75 9.84
CA PRO A 208 -15.57 -23.11 10.16
C PRO A 208 -14.35 -23.48 9.31
N VAL A 209 -13.36 -24.13 9.93
CA VAL A 209 -12.02 -24.40 9.38
C VAL A 209 -12.02 -24.98 7.96
N GLY A 210 -13.11 -25.62 7.53
CA GLY A 210 -13.30 -26.10 6.15
C GLY A 210 -13.40 -25.02 5.07
N TYR A 211 -13.80 -23.78 5.38
CA TYR A 211 -14.00 -22.70 4.40
C TYR A 211 -12.74 -21.86 4.13
N LEU A 212 -11.71 -21.95 4.97
CA LEU A 212 -10.47 -21.19 4.80
C LEU A 212 -9.69 -21.60 3.54
N LEU A 213 -9.81 -22.86 3.10
CA LEU A 213 -9.17 -23.34 1.87
C LEU A 213 -9.85 -22.74 0.62
N GLU A 214 -11.16 -22.52 0.63
CA GLU A 214 -11.87 -22.01 -0.55
C GLU A 214 -11.68 -20.49 -0.74
N VAL A 215 -11.59 -19.72 0.36
CA VAL A 215 -11.37 -18.26 0.32
C VAL A 215 -9.95 -17.89 -0.12
N MET A 216 -8.93 -18.68 0.27
CA MET A 216 -7.57 -18.48 -0.22
C MET A 216 -7.46 -18.70 -1.74
N PHE A 217 -8.18 -19.68 -2.30
CA PHE A 217 -8.25 -19.87 -3.76
C PHE A 217 -9.03 -18.75 -4.48
N ARG A 218 -10.06 -18.16 -3.86
CA ARG A 218 -10.79 -17.02 -4.46
C ARG A 218 -10.03 -15.69 -4.41
N ARG A 219 -9.25 -15.39 -3.36
CA ARG A 219 -8.49 -14.13 -3.32
C ARG A 219 -7.41 -14.05 -4.40
N GLN A 220 -6.83 -15.18 -4.80
CA GLN A 220 -5.83 -15.22 -5.88
C GLN A 220 -6.41 -14.86 -7.26
N THR A 221 -7.72 -14.98 -7.48
CA THR A 221 -8.38 -14.60 -8.74
C THR A 221 -8.94 -13.17 -8.74
N ARG A 222 -8.93 -12.45 -7.60
CA ARG A 222 -9.44 -11.08 -7.48
C ARG A 222 -8.38 -9.98 -7.52
N SER A 223 -7.08 -10.31 -7.58
CA SER A 223 -6.03 -9.34 -7.90
C SER A 223 -6.07 -8.99 -9.40
N LYS A 224 -7.10 -8.24 -9.81
CA LYS A 224 -7.27 -7.73 -11.17
C LYS A 224 -6.37 -6.53 -11.49
N SER A 225 -5.55 -6.04 -10.56
CA SER A 225 -4.59 -4.94 -10.85
C SER A 225 -3.36 -5.41 -11.63
N GLY A 226 -3.07 -6.72 -11.67
CA GLY A 226 -2.03 -7.29 -12.52
C GLY A 226 -2.44 -7.51 -13.98
N MET A 227 -3.74 -7.57 -14.29
CA MET A 227 -4.22 -7.84 -15.66
C MET A 227 -4.18 -6.62 -16.60
N ALA A 228 -4.06 -5.40 -16.07
CA ALA A 228 -3.95 -4.20 -16.89
C ALA A 228 -2.70 -4.22 -17.80
N LYS A 229 -1.64 -4.93 -17.40
CA LYS A 229 -0.41 -5.09 -18.22
C LYS A 229 -0.58 -6.04 -19.41
N TYR A 230 -1.59 -6.92 -19.39
CA TYR A 230 -1.79 -7.93 -20.43
C TYR A 230 -2.91 -7.60 -21.43
N LEU A 231 -3.74 -6.59 -21.13
CA LEU A 231 -4.73 -6.06 -22.08
C LEU A 231 -4.15 -5.64 -23.46
N PRO A 232 -2.98 -4.97 -23.56
CA PRO A 232 -2.42 -4.63 -24.86
C PRO A 232 -1.95 -5.87 -25.64
N VAL A 233 -1.40 -6.87 -24.96
CA VAL A 233 -0.96 -8.14 -25.57
C VAL A 233 -2.16 -8.92 -26.11
N LEU A 234 -3.24 -9.01 -25.33
CA LEU A 234 -4.46 -9.70 -25.76
C LEU A 234 -5.13 -9.00 -26.96
N ARG A 235 -5.11 -7.67 -27.00
CA ARG A 235 -5.58 -6.90 -28.17
C ARG A 235 -4.74 -7.17 -29.41
N TYR A 236 -3.41 -7.27 -29.26
CA TYR A 236 -2.52 -7.60 -30.37
C TYR A 236 -2.78 -9.00 -30.92
N VAL A 237 -2.98 -10.00 -30.05
CA VAL A 237 -3.26 -11.38 -30.47
C VAL A 237 -4.61 -11.48 -31.19
N VAL A 238 -5.65 -10.81 -30.68
CA VAL A 238 -6.97 -10.78 -31.34
C VAL A 238 -6.90 -10.05 -32.69
N PHE A 239 -6.14 -8.96 -32.78
CA PHE A 239 -5.94 -8.23 -34.02
C PHE A 239 -5.15 -9.04 -35.07
N LEU A 240 -4.10 -9.75 -34.64
CA LEU A 240 -3.31 -10.63 -35.51
C LEU A 240 -4.17 -11.79 -36.04
N MET A 241 -4.98 -12.40 -35.18
CA MET A 241 -5.93 -13.45 -35.56
C MET A 241 -6.99 -12.94 -36.54
N GLY A 242 -7.48 -11.70 -36.35
CA GLY A 242 -8.40 -11.05 -37.29
C GLY A 242 -7.78 -10.78 -38.66
N LEU A 243 -6.52 -10.34 -38.71
CA LEU A 243 -5.79 -10.11 -39.97
C LEU A 243 -5.52 -11.42 -40.72
N ILE A 244 -5.18 -12.49 -40.00
CA ILE A 244 -5.02 -13.82 -40.61
C ILE A 244 -6.35 -14.28 -41.19
N LEU A 245 -7.46 -14.13 -40.47
CA LEU A 245 -8.80 -14.48 -40.98
C LEU A 245 -9.30 -13.60 -42.15
N LEU A 246 -8.73 -12.41 -42.37
CA LEU A 246 -9.12 -11.53 -43.47
C LEU A 246 -8.39 -11.82 -44.79
N HIS A 247 -7.24 -12.51 -44.71
CA HIS A 247 -6.42 -12.85 -45.87
C HIS A 247 -6.65 -14.28 -46.39
N PHE A 248 -7.52 -15.04 -45.73
CA PHE A 248 -7.95 -16.39 -46.12
C PHE A 248 -9.45 -16.42 -46.38
#